data_AF-A0AA97IJR1-F1
#
_entry.id   AF-A0AA97IJR1-F1
#
_cell.length_a   1.000
_cell.length_b   1.000
_cell.length_c   1.000
_cell.angle_alpha   90.00
_cell.angle_beta   90.00
_cell.angle_gamma   90.00
#
_symmetry.space_group_name_H-M   'P 1'
#
loop_
_entity.id
_entity.type
_entity.pdbx_description
1 polymer ?
#
loop_
_entity_poly.entity_id
_entity_poly.type
_entity_poly.pdbx_seq_one_letter_code
_entity_poly.pdbx_strand_id
1 'polypeptide(L)'
;MKILILSGLLLLPFVVQAQKVMELKPAEKNQSFVEQMQQNFDPAVADLVLESYLNSLLKANAIKGVTRNSSIEYSVRANREGELVVTRHQQLERGLVRNNNTLTVYGVGHTLESDCSSVEQRCWILYPDKDERWVEIEYAPKAVKELAKGMGLLIKELQR
;
A
#
# COMPACT_ATOMS: atom_id res chain seq x y z
N MET A 1 -61.80 -3.30 -58.99
CA MET A 1 -60.50 -3.27 -59.70
C MET A 1 -59.59 -2.36 -58.89
N LYS A 2 -58.66 -2.83 -58.03
CA LYS A 2 -57.40 -3.60 -58.25
C LYS A 2 -56.55 -2.92 -59.35
N ILE A 3 -55.43 -2.25 -59.06
CA ILE A 3 -54.06 -2.77 -58.78
C ILE A 3 -53.17 -1.56 -58.31
N LEU A 4 -52.53 -1.52 -57.14
CA LEU A 4 -51.19 -2.06 -56.72
C LEU A 4 -49.99 -1.50 -57.50
N ILE A 5 -49.04 -0.80 -56.86
CA ILE A 5 -47.54 -0.95 -56.88
C ILE A 5 -46.97 0.03 -55.81
N LEU A 6 -46.54 -0.41 -54.61
CA LEU A 6 -45.18 -0.86 -54.21
C LEU A 6 -44.06 0.20 -54.32
N SER A 7 -43.60 0.70 -53.18
CA SER A 7 -42.27 1.33 -53.05
C SER A 7 -41.68 0.91 -51.71
N GLY A 8 -40.78 -0.06 -51.77
CA GLY A 8 -40.15 -0.69 -50.61
C GLY A 8 -39.21 0.26 -49.88
N LEU A 9 -39.35 0.32 -48.57
CA LEU A 9 -38.35 0.88 -47.67
C LEU A 9 -37.45 -0.27 -47.22
N LEU A 10 -36.21 -0.27 -47.72
CA LEU A 10 -35.16 -1.22 -47.37
C LEU A 10 -34.84 -1.14 -45.87
N LEU A 11 -35.01 -2.28 -45.21
CA LEU A 11 -34.48 -2.58 -43.89
C LEU A 11 -32.95 -2.58 -43.94
N LEU A 12 -32.30 -1.73 -43.15
CA LEU A 12 -30.92 -1.96 -42.74
C LEU A 12 -30.93 -2.50 -41.30
N PRO A 13 -30.42 -3.72 -41.05
CA PRO A 13 -30.21 -4.19 -39.70
C PRO A 13 -29.00 -3.44 -39.13
N PHE A 14 -29.21 -2.64 -38.09
CA PHE A 14 -28.14 -2.16 -37.24
C PHE A 14 -27.47 -3.38 -36.59
N VAL A 15 -26.26 -3.69 -37.05
CA VAL A 15 -25.38 -4.66 -36.38
C VAL A 15 -24.87 -3.97 -35.12
N VAL A 16 -25.52 -4.25 -33.99
CA VAL A 16 -24.98 -3.90 -32.67
C VAL A 16 -23.78 -4.81 -32.43
N GLN A 17 -22.57 -4.28 -32.64
CA GLN A 17 -21.35 -4.92 -32.17
C GLN A 17 -21.44 -5.05 -30.65
N ALA A 18 -21.61 -6.28 -30.18
CA ALA A 18 -21.47 -6.61 -28.77
C ALA A 18 -20.06 -6.21 -28.33
N GLN A 19 -19.97 -5.11 -27.58
CA GLN A 19 -18.76 -4.77 -26.84
C GLN A 19 -18.46 -5.98 -25.94
N LYS A 20 -17.28 -6.57 -26.12
CA LYS A 20 -16.72 -7.56 -25.22
C LYS A 20 -16.58 -6.88 -23.86
N VAL A 21 -17.61 -7.02 -23.03
CA VAL A 21 -17.57 -6.62 -21.63
C VAL A 21 -16.40 -7.39 -21.04
N MET A 22 -15.42 -6.64 -20.56
CA MET A 22 -14.30 -7.20 -19.82
C MET A 22 -14.91 -7.86 -18.59
N GLU A 23 -15.03 -9.18 -18.62
CA GLU A 23 -15.58 -9.97 -17.53
C GLU A 23 -14.60 -9.87 -16.37
N LEU A 24 -14.90 -8.98 -15.43
CA LEU A 24 -14.21 -8.89 -14.16
C LEU A 24 -14.48 -10.20 -13.44
N LYS A 25 -13.53 -11.14 -13.52
CA LYS A 25 -13.55 -12.34 -12.69
C LYS A 25 -13.70 -11.88 -11.23
N PRO A 26 -14.64 -12.45 -10.45
CA PRO A 26 -14.72 -12.19 -9.03
C PRO A 26 -13.36 -12.48 -8.41
N ALA A 27 -12.78 -11.49 -7.73
CA ALA A 27 -11.53 -11.68 -6.99
C ALA A 27 -11.76 -12.76 -5.92
N GLU A 28 -11.26 -13.96 -6.18
CA GLU A 28 -11.26 -15.04 -5.21
C GLU A 28 -10.30 -14.68 -4.06
N LYS A 29 -10.87 -14.68 -2.85
CA LYS A 29 -10.23 -14.62 -1.52
C LYS A 29 -9.66 -13.29 -1.06
N ASN A 30 -9.83 -13.06 0.24
CA ASN A 30 -9.28 -11.99 1.09
C ASN A 30 -7.73 -11.92 1.04
N GLN A 31 -7.14 -11.73 -0.13
CA GLN A 31 -5.70 -11.55 -0.28
C GLN A 31 -5.33 -10.13 0.12
N SER A 32 -4.28 -10.03 0.93
CA SER A 32 -3.68 -8.75 1.30
C SER A 32 -3.20 -7.97 0.09
N PHE A 33 -3.03 -6.65 0.19
CA PHE A 33 -2.56 -5.85 -0.93
C PHE A 33 -1.14 -6.28 -1.35
N VAL A 34 -0.30 -6.61 -0.38
CA VAL A 34 1.05 -7.14 -0.63
C VAL A 34 1.01 -8.44 -1.45
N GLU A 35 0.06 -9.34 -1.15
CA GLU A 35 -0.12 -10.58 -1.94
C GLU A 35 -0.61 -10.31 -3.37
N GLN A 36 -1.46 -9.30 -3.56
CA GLN A 36 -1.92 -8.90 -4.89
C GLN A 36 -0.79 -8.26 -5.72
N MET A 37 0.06 -7.45 -5.09
CA MET A 37 1.25 -6.86 -5.73
C MET A 37 2.23 -7.92 -6.22
N GLN A 38 2.47 -8.97 -5.43
CA GLN A 38 3.40 -10.04 -5.82
C GLN A 38 2.97 -10.81 -7.07
N GLN A 39 1.68 -10.83 -7.40
CA GLN A 39 1.14 -11.66 -8.49
C GLN A 39 1.07 -10.93 -9.84
N ASN A 40 0.86 -9.61 -9.86
CA ASN A 40 0.37 -8.93 -11.05
C ASN A 40 1.10 -7.62 -11.41
N PHE A 41 2.17 -7.25 -10.72
CA PHE A 41 2.74 -5.90 -10.85
C PHE A 41 3.95 -5.80 -11.78
N ASP A 42 4.06 -4.66 -12.46
CA ASP A 42 5.22 -4.29 -13.28
C ASP A 42 6.44 -4.02 -12.37
N PRO A 43 7.53 -4.80 -12.50
CA PRO A 43 8.75 -4.60 -11.70
C PRO A 43 9.34 -3.19 -11.82
N ALA A 44 9.10 -2.49 -12.93
CA ALA A 44 9.66 -1.16 -13.19
C ALA A 44 9.11 -0.06 -12.26
N VAL A 45 7.98 -0.30 -11.61
CA VAL A 45 7.30 0.66 -10.71
C VAL A 45 6.92 0.07 -9.36
N ALA A 46 7.39 -1.14 -9.06
CA ALA A 46 7.01 -1.88 -7.86
C ALA A 46 7.41 -1.15 -6.57
N ASP A 47 8.61 -0.57 -6.54
CA ASP A 47 9.12 0.22 -5.41
C ASP A 47 8.22 1.43 -5.11
N LEU A 48 7.88 2.21 -6.13
CA LEU A 48 7.05 3.41 -6.01
C LEU A 48 5.64 3.08 -5.51
N VAL A 49 5.04 2.00 -6.03
CA VAL A 49 3.68 1.59 -5.63
C VAL A 49 3.67 1.02 -4.22
N LEU A 50 4.67 0.21 -3.84
CA LEU A 50 4.82 -0.27 -2.47
C LEU A 50 5.04 0.89 -1.51
N GLU A 51 5.90 1.85 -1.84
CA GLU A 51 6.12 3.06 -1.03
C GLU A 51 4.81 3.82 -0.82
N SER A 52 4.06 4.08 -1.90
CA SER A 52 2.78 4.79 -1.84
C SER A 52 1.74 4.08 -0.97
N TYR A 53 1.65 2.75 -1.11
CA TYR A 53 0.76 1.93 -0.32
C TYR A 53 1.13 1.94 1.17
N LEU A 54 2.40 1.72 1.49
CA LEU A 54 2.91 1.73 2.86
C LEU A 54 2.64 3.08 3.52
N ASN A 55 2.94 4.19 2.83
CA ASN A 55 2.66 5.54 3.33
C ASN A 55 1.16 5.79 3.56
N SER A 56 0.29 5.24 2.71
CA SER A 56 -1.16 5.32 2.91
C SER A 56 -1.59 4.57 4.18
N LEU A 57 -1.02 3.40 4.41
CA LEU A 57 -1.32 2.57 5.59
C LEU A 57 -0.77 3.21 6.89
N LEU A 58 0.43 3.77 6.85
CA LEU A 58 1.02 4.50 7.98
C LEU A 58 0.19 5.72 8.36
N LYS A 59 -0.22 6.51 7.37
CA LYS A 59 -1.07 7.69 7.59
C LYS A 59 -2.44 7.33 8.19
N ALA A 60 -3.06 6.25 7.71
CA ALA A 60 -4.35 5.79 8.21
C ALA A 60 -4.29 5.30 9.67
N ASN A 61 -3.13 4.85 10.13
CA ASN A 61 -2.91 4.30 11.47
C ASN A 61 -1.95 5.17 12.30
N ALA A 62 -1.87 6.47 11.99
CA ALA A 62 -1.04 7.41 12.72
C ALA A 62 -1.42 7.45 14.20
N ILE A 63 -0.41 7.62 15.05
CA ILE A 63 -0.57 7.71 16.49
C ILE A 63 -1.15 9.07 16.84
N LYS A 64 -2.33 9.09 17.43
CA LYS A 64 -2.90 10.29 18.03
C LYS A 64 -2.42 10.41 19.47
N GLY A 65 -1.99 11.61 19.84
CA GLY A 65 -1.66 11.92 21.21
C GLY A 65 -2.89 12.32 22.02
N VAL A 66 -2.68 12.50 23.33
CA VAL A 66 -3.76 12.84 24.27
C VAL A 66 -4.33 14.23 24.00
N THR A 67 -3.48 15.15 23.53
CA THR A 67 -3.91 16.49 23.13
C THR A 67 -4.29 16.52 21.66
N ARG A 68 -5.25 17.37 21.29
CA ARG A 68 -5.72 17.51 19.89
C ARG A 68 -4.62 17.88 18.89
N ASN A 69 -3.51 18.44 19.37
CA ASN A 69 -2.40 18.92 18.56
C ASN A 69 -1.14 18.06 18.69
N SER A 70 -1.24 16.85 19.24
CA SER A 70 -0.12 15.92 19.32
C SER A 70 -0.39 14.69 18.47
N SER A 71 0.53 14.35 17.58
CA SER A 71 0.46 13.14 16.77
C SER A 71 1.86 12.66 16.40
N ILE A 72 1.98 11.36 16.11
CA ILE A 72 3.18 10.78 15.51
C ILE A 72 2.73 10.08 14.23
N GLU A 73 3.30 10.50 13.11
CA GLU A 73 3.10 9.91 11.79
C GLU A 73 4.45 9.43 11.26
N TYR A 74 4.46 8.26 10.64
CA TYR A 74 5.65 7.72 9.98
C TYR A 74 5.46 7.78 8.47
N SER A 75 6.55 7.99 7.74
CA SER A 75 6.60 7.84 6.29
C SER A 75 7.84 7.05 5.88
N VAL A 76 7.72 6.24 4.85
CA VAL A 76 8.83 5.49 4.24
C VAL A 76 9.19 6.10 2.90
N ARG A 77 10.47 6.04 2.55
CA ARG A 77 10.98 6.35 1.23
C ARG A 77 12.08 5.37 0.84
N ALA A 78 11.94 4.76 -0.32
CA ALA A 78 12.99 4.01 -0.96
C ALA A 78 13.85 4.92 -1.85
N ASN A 79 15.15 4.67 -1.93
CA ASN A 79 16.01 5.29 -2.93
C ASN A 79 16.70 4.24 -3.82
N ARG A 80 17.25 4.71 -4.94
CA ARG A 80 17.92 3.84 -5.92
C ARG A 80 19.31 3.36 -5.48
N GLU A 81 19.79 3.81 -4.33
CA GLU A 81 21.07 3.40 -3.75
C GLU A 81 20.90 2.21 -2.79
N GLY A 82 19.71 1.62 -2.72
CA GLY A 82 19.42 0.50 -1.84
C GLY A 82 19.23 0.95 -0.38
N GLU A 83 18.71 2.16 -0.17
CA GLU A 83 18.34 2.63 1.16
C GLU A 83 16.83 2.75 1.33
N LEU A 84 16.37 2.34 2.50
CA LEU A 84 15.02 2.57 2.99
C LEU A 84 15.07 3.58 4.13
N VAL A 85 14.53 4.77 3.90
CA VAL A 85 14.48 5.87 4.86
C VAL A 85 13.12 5.91 5.53
N VAL A 86 13.07 5.68 6.83
CA VAL A 86 11.90 5.87 7.67
C VAL A 86 11.99 7.24 8.34
N THR A 87 10.99 8.08 8.11
CA THR A 87 10.86 9.38 8.76
C THR A 87 9.75 9.32 9.79
N ARG A 88 10.03 9.75 11.01
CA ARG A 88 9.07 10.01 12.08
C ARG A 88 8.77 11.50 12.14
N HIS A 89 7.52 11.87 11.90
CA HIS A 89 6.96 13.21 12.06
C HIS A 89 6.18 13.26 13.38
N GLN A 90 6.70 13.99 14.36
CA GLN A 90 6.04 14.17 15.64
C GLN A 90 5.55 15.60 15.78
N GLN A 91 4.23 15.78 15.72
CA GLN A 91 3.61 17.05 16.08
C GLN A 91 3.54 17.14 17.60
N LEU A 92 4.14 18.19 18.15
CA LEU A 92 4.08 18.57 19.55
C LEU A 92 3.35 19.90 19.67
N GLU A 93 2.93 20.26 20.90
CA GLU A 93 2.34 21.58 21.18
C GLU A 93 3.29 22.74 20.79
N ARG A 94 4.60 22.51 20.87
CA ARG A 94 5.64 23.51 20.62
C ARG A 94 6.20 23.49 19.20
N GLY A 95 5.71 22.62 18.31
CA GLY A 95 6.17 22.53 16.92
C GLY A 95 6.26 21.10 16.38
N LEU A 96 6.77 20.99 15.16
CA LEU A 96 6.98 19.72 14.46
C LEU A 96 8.42 19.24 14.61
N VAL A 97 8.61 18.01 15.08
CA VAL A 97 9.91 17.34 15.15
C VAL A 97 9.97 16.26 14.07
N ARG A 98 11.06 16.22 13.31
CA ARG A 98 11.32 15.21 12.28
C ARG A 98 12.58 14.43 12.61
N ASN A 99 12.49 13.10 12.65
CA ASN A 99 13.62 12.22 12.82
C ASN A 99 13.67 11.22 11.65
N ASN A 100 14.85 11.02 11.07
CA ASN A 100 15.05 10.07 9.98
C ASN A 100 15.91 8.91 10.48
N ASN A 101 15.50 7.69 10.14
CA ASN A 101 16.25 6.46 10.36
C ASN A 101 16.42 5.76 9.00
N THR A 102 17.67 5.59 8.58
CA THR A 102 18.03 4.98 7.29
C THR A 102 18.47 3.54 7.52
N LEU A 103 18.00 2.64 6.65
CA LEU A 103 18.44 1.26 6.54
C LEU A 103 19.05 1.04 5.16
N THR A 104 20.33 0.67 5.11
CA THR A 104 20.93 0.11 3.89
C THR A 104 20.43 -1.33 3.76
N VAL A 105 19.77 -1.66 2.65
CA VAL A 105 19.04 -2.93 2.54
C VAL A 105 19.93 -4.12 2.14
N TYR A 106 21.12 -3.90 1.60
CA TYR A 106 21.98 -5.00 1.14
C TYR A 106 22.42 -5.90 2.30
N GLY A 107 22.14 -7.20 2.17
CA GLY A 107 22.45 -8.20 3.20
C GLY A 107 21.43 -8.29 4.34
N VAL A 108 20.39 -7.45 4.32
CA VAL A 108 19.33 -7.45 5.34
C VAL A 108 18.25 -8.48 5.00
N GLY A 109 17.76 -9.21 5.99
CA GLY A 109 16.62 -10.12 5.81
C GLY A 109 15.33 -9.38 5.44
N HIS A 110 14.49 -10.00 4.60
CA HIS A 110 13.20 -9.41 4.17
C HIS A 110 12.01 -9.81 5.06
N THR A 111 12.25 -10.53 6.17
CA THR A 111 11.22 -10.90 7.13
C THR A 111 11.35 -9.99 8.33
N LEU A 112 10.41 -9.05 8.47
CA LEU A 112 10.39 -8.10 9.57
C LEU A 112 9.50 -8.60 10.69
N GLU A 113 9.98 -8.46 11.92
CA GLU A 113 9.21 -8.75 13.12
C GLU A 113 8.28 -7.58 13.46
N SER A 114 7.07 -7.90 13.91
CA SER A 114 6.08 -6.93 14.34
C SER A 114 5.31 -7.43 15.55
N ASP A 115 4.96 -6.53 16.46
CA ASP A 115 4.20 -6.86 17.65
C ASP A 115 3.21 -5.74 18.02
N CYS A 116 2.31 -6.03 18.96
CA CYS A 116 1.34 -5.10 19.50
C CYS A 116 1.20 -5.24 21.01
N SER A 117 1.11 -4.11 21.70
CA SER A 117 0.72 -4.04 23.10
C SER A 117 -0.65 -3.38 23.24
N SER A 118 -1.61 -4.15 23.73
CA SER A 118 -2.94 -3.63 24.09
C SER A 118 -2.87 -2.71 25.31
N VAL A 119 -1.86 -2.85 26.17
CA VAL A 119 -1.66 -1.96 27.32
C VAL A 119 -1.17 -0.59 26.83
N GLU A 120 -0.22 -0.57 25.88
CA GLU A 120 0.30 0.67 25.31
C GLU A 120 -0.63 1.28 24.26
N GLN A 121 -1.60 0.51 23.74
CA GLN A 121 -2.42 0.88 22.60
C GLN A 121 -1.57 1.21 21.36
N ARG A 122 -0.52 0.40 21.13
CA ARG A 122 0.45 0.55 20.05
C ARG A 122 0.73 -0.77 19.37
N CYS A 123 1.08 -0.69 18.09
CA CYS A 123 1.76 -1.76 17.37
C CYS A 123 3.05 -1.21 16.75
N TRP A 124 4.04 -2.07 16.54
CA TRP A 124 5.32 -1.66 15.98
C TRP A 124 5.96 -2.73 15.09
N ILE A 125 6.91 -2.29 14.28
CA ILE A 125 7.82 -3.13 13.51
C ILE A 125 9.22 -2.92 14.09
N LEU A 126 9.97 -4.00 14.30
CA LEU A 126 11.34 -3.92 14.80
C LEU A 126 12.31 -3.55 13.67
N TYR A 127 13.36 -2.83 14.03
CA TYR A 127 14.46 -2.53 13.12
C TYR A 127 15.22 -3.84 12.83
N PRO A 128 15.63 -4.11 11.58
CA PRO A 128 16.38 -5.33 11.28
C PRO A 128 17.67 -5.42 12.09
N ASP A 129 17.94 -6.57 12.71
CA ASP A 129 19.14 -6.85 13.50
C ASP A 129 19.30 -6.00 14.78
N LYS A 130 18.28 -5.21 15.17
CA LYS A 130 18.24 -4.47 16.44
C LYS A 130 16.92 -4.72 17.15
N ASP A 131 16.97 -4.91 18.47
CA ASP A 131 15.77 -5.01 19.31
C ASP A 131 15.20 -3.61 19.62
N GLU A 132 14.92 -2.84 18.57
CA GLU A 132 14.44 -1.46 18.66
C GLU A 132 13.21 -1.28 17.77
N ARG A 133 12.20 -0.55 18.26
CA ARG A 133 11.00 -0.21 17.48
C ARG A 133 11.39 0.77 16.37
N TRP A 134 11.22 0.36 15.12
CA TRP A 134 11.55 1.17 13.95
C TRP A 134 10.40 2.04 13.50
N VAL A 135 9.21 1.44 13.43
CA VAL A 135 7.95 2.09 13.03
C VAL A 135 6.91 1.76 14.07
N GLU A 136 6.13 2.75 14.46
CA GLU A 136 5.03 2.58 15.41
C GLU A 136 3.73 3.14 14.84
N ILE A 137 2.62 2.44 15.11
CA ILE A 137 1.28 2.85 14.74
C ILE A 137 0.32 2.72 15.93
N GLU A 138 -0.88 3.29 15.81
CA GLU A 138 -1.98 2.98 16.72
C GLU A 138 -2.28 1.47 16.77
N TYR A 139 -2.97 1.02 17.82
CA TYR A 139 -3.30 -0.39 17.98
C TYR A 139 -4.15 -0.93 16.82
N ALA A 140 -3.47 -1.52 15.83
CA ALA A 140 -4.05 -2.06 14.62
C ALA A 140 -3.30 -3.35 14.19
N PRO A 141 -3.57 -4.50 14.83
CA PRO A 141 -2.80 -5.73 14.63
C PRO A 141 -2.78 -6.26 13.19
N LYS A 142 -3.83 -5.98 12.41
CA LYS A 142 -3.87 -6.33 10.98
C LYS A 142 -2.96 -5.41 10.15
N ALA A 143 -3.01 -4.10 10.43
CA ALA A 143 -2.23 -3.10 9.70
C ALA A 143 -0.73 -3.27 9.95
N VAL A 144 -0.30 -3.57 11.19
CA VAL A 144 1.14 -3.74 11.47
C VAL A 144 1.73 -4.94 10.74
N LYS A 145 0.99 -6.06 10.65
CA LYS A 145 1.42 -7.25 9.93
C LYS A 145 1.52 -6.98 8.43
N GLU A 146 0.57 -6.22 7.89
CA GLU A 146 0.57 -5.80 6.49
C GLU A 146 1.74 -4.85 6.19
N LEU A 147 2.02 -3.90 7.09
CA LEU A 147 3.21 -3.04 7.01
C LEU A 147 4.50 -3.86 7.03
N ALA A 148 4.63 -4.83 7.95
CA ALA A 148 5.83 -5.65 8.07
C ALA A 148 6.08 -6.46 6.78
N LYS A 149 5.03 -7.08 6.23
CA LYS A 149 5.09 -7.78 4.95
C LYS A 149 5.46 -6.84 3.79
N GLY A 150 4.83 -5.67 3.72
CA GLY A 150 5.04 -4.72 2.63
C GLY A 150 6.43 -4.08 2.68
N MET A 151 6.91 -3.73 3.87
CA MET A 151 8.28 -3.24 4.08
C MET A 151 9.31 -4.32 3.75
N GLY A 152 9.06 -5.58 4.15
CA GLY A 152 9.90 -6.71 3.76
C GLY A 152 9.96 -6.90 2.24
N LEU A 153 8.82 -6.77 1.56
CA LEU A 153 8.78 -6.81 0.08
C LEU A 153 9.54 -5.63 -0.53
N LEU A 154 9.39 -4.41 0.01
CA LEU A 154 10.14 -3.25 -0.45
C LEU A 154 11.66 -3.45 -0.29
N ILE A 155 12.11 -3.98 0.85
CA ILE A 155 13.51 -4.35 1.08
C ILE A 155 13.98 -5.33 -0.01
N LYS A 156 13.20 -6.37 -0.30
CA LYS A 156 13.52 -7.35 -1.34
C LYS A 156 13.61 -6.72 -2.73
N GLU A 157 12.71 -5.81 -3.08
CA GLU A 157 12.75 -5.12 -4.38
C GLU A 157 14.00 -4.23 -4.51
N LEU A 158 14.43 -3.57 -3.44
CA LEU A 158 15.61 -2.71 -3.44
C LEU A 158 16.95 -3.48 -3.49
N GLN A 159 16.93 -4.78 -3.22
CA GLN A 159 18.12 -5.65 -3.30
C GLN A 159 18.35 -6.25 -4.70
N ARG A 160 17.44 -6.04 -5.65
CA ARG A 160 17.55 -6.56 -7.02
C ARG A 160 18.55 -5.77 -7.86
#